data_AF-A0A2N3VM82-F1
#
_entry.id   AF-A0A2N3VM82-F1
#
_cell.length_a   1.000
_cell.length_b   1.000
_cell.length_c   1.000
_cell.angle_alpha   90.00
_cell.angle_beta   90.00
_cell.angle_gamma   90.00
#
_symmetry.space_group_name_H-M   'P 1'
#
loop_
_entity.id
_entity.type
_entity.pdbx_description
1 polymer ?
#
loop_
_entity_poly.entity_id
_entity_poly.type
_entity_poly.pdbx_seq_one_letter_code
_entity_poly.pdbx_strand_id
1 'polypeptide(L)'
;MDPVTVTAGVGAVASVSRVGYVWLSARMHRRRVELEVRREQEQYAALIATIGLLPPGSEITEQHPDGRCVTVKLPLSEAVS
;
A
#
# COMPACT_ATOMS: atom_id res chain seq x y z
N MET A 1 48.38 21.98 -14.88
CA MET A 1 47.13 21.22 -14.65
C MET A 1 46.03 22.23 -14.42
N ASP A 2 45.06 22.31 -15.33
CA ASP A 2 44.10 23.40 -15.34
C ASP A 2 43.01 23.21 -14.27
N PRO A 3 42.80 24.21 -13.39
CA PRO A 3 41.79 24.14 -12.31
C PRO A 3 40.34 24.08 -12.85
N VAL A 4 40.13 24.43 -14.12
CA VAL A 4 38.83 24.42 -14.80
C VAL A 4 38.35 23.00 -15.08
N THR A 5 39.25 22.07 -15.42
CA THR A 5 38.89 20.68 -15.72
C THR A 5 38.44 19.94 -14.46
N VAL A 6 39.04 20.28 -13.30
CA VAL A 6 38.70 19.69 -12.00
C VAL A 6 37.31 20.16 -11.54
N THR A 7 36.99 21.45 -11.69
CA THR A 7 35.70 22.01 -11.29
C THR A 7 34.55 21.55 -12.18
N ALA A 8 34.76 21.42 -13.49
CA ALA A 8 33.78 20.85 -14.42
C ALA A 8 33.50 19.36 -14.14
N GLY A 9 34.55 18.58 -13.83
CA GLY A 9 34.42 17.17 -13.45
C GLY A 9 33.62 16.96 -12.16
N VAL A 10 33.84 17.80 -11.15
CA VAL A 10 33.11 17.73 -9.87
C VAL A 10 31.63 18.10 -10.04
N GLY A 11 31.31 19.11 -10.85
CA GLY A 11 29.93 19.52 -11.14
C GLY A 11 29.13 18.44 -11.91
N ALA A 12 29.77 17.77 -12.87
CA ALA A 12 29.15 16.67 -13.61
C ALA A 12 28.87 15.46 -12.71
N VAL A 13 29.83 15.07 -11.85
CA VAL A 13 29.65 13.97 -10.89
C VAL A 13 28.52 14.27 -9.92
N ALA A 14 28.45 15.48 -9.35
CA ALA A 14 27.38 15.87 -8.44
C ALA A 14 25.99 15.79 -9.09
N SER A 15 25.88 16.16 -10.37
CA SER A 15 24.63 16.11 -11.13
C SER A 15 24.20 14.67 -11.39
N VAL A 16 25.12 13.79 -11.80
CA VAL A 16 24.84 12.36 -12.00
C VAL A 16 24.45 11.67 -10.69
N SER A 17 25.15 11.99 -9.59
CA SER A 17 24.82 11.44 -8.27
C SER A 17 23.42 11.87 -7.80
N ARG A 18 23.01 13.13 -8.05
CA ARG A 18 21.65 13.59 -7.73
C ARG A 18 20.59 12.84 -8.54
N VAL A 19 20.79 12.69 -9.85
CA VAL A 19 19.84 11.96 -10.71
C VAL A 19 19.74 10.50 -10.29
N GLY A 20 20.87 9.85 -10.01
CA GLY A 20 20.92 8.48 -9.51
C GLY A 20 20.21 8.31 -8.17
N TYR A 21 20.41 9.25 -7.24
CA TYR A 21 19.74 9.24 -5.94
C TYR A 21 18.22 9.42 -6.06
N VAL A 22 17.76 10.38 -6.88
CA VAL A 22 16.32 10.61 -7.12
C VAL A 22 15.67 9.39 -7.76
N TRP A 23 16.32 8.80 -8.76
CA TRP A 23 15.81 7.60 -9.42
C TRP A 23 15.71 6.41 -8.46
N LEU A 24 16.75 6.17 -7.67
CA LEU A 24 16.75 5.10 -6.67
C LEU A 24 15.67 5.32 -5.61
N SER A 25 15.52 6.56 -5.14
CA SER A 25 14.50 6.93 -4.16
C SER A 25 13.08 6.72 -4.71
N ALA A 26 12.81 7.15 -5.94
CA ALA A 26 11.53 6.91 -6.61
C ALA A 26 11.25 5.42 -6.80
N ARG A 27 12.26 4.62 -7.18
CA ARG A 27 12.13 3.16 -7.32
C ARG A 27 11.82 2.48 -5.99
N MET A 28 12.51 2.89 -4.92
CA MET A 28 12.29 2.35 -3.58
C MET A 28 10.91 2.73 -3.04
N HIS A 29 10.48 3.97 -3.26
CA HIS A 29 9.15 4.43 -2.86
C HIS A 29 8.05 3.63 -3.59
N ARG A 30 8.17 3.48 -4.92
CA ARG A 30 7.24 2.66 -5.71
C ARG A 30 7.14 1.23 -5.17
N ARG A 31 8.27 0.58 -4.87
CA ARG A 31 8.28 -0.77 -4.28
C ARG A 31 7.60 -0.83 -2.92
N ARG A 32 7.76 0.19 -2.07
CA ARG A 32 7.08 0.23 -0.77
C ARG A 32 5.57 0.32 -0.94
N VAL A 33 5.10 1.22 -1.80
CA VAL A 33 3.67 1.36 -2.09
C VAL A 33 3.10 0.07 -2.68
N GLU A 34 3.78 -0.56 -3.64
CA GLU A 34 3.33 -1.85 -4.20
C GLU A 34 3.22 -2.95 -3.12
N LEU A 35 4.13 -2.98 -2.15
CA LEU A 35 4.06 -3.93 -1.03
C LEU A 35 2.93 -3.60 -0.03
N GLU A 36 2.70 -2.32 0.25
CA GLU A 36 1.60 -1.87 1.12
C GLU A 36 0.25 -2.22 0.49
N VAL A 37 0.05 -1.91 -0.79
CA VAL A 37 -1.16 -2.27 -1.54
C VAL A 37 -1.38 -3.78 -1.53
N ARG A 38 -0.32 -4.57 -1.76
CA ARG A 38 -0.43 -6.02 -1.72
C ARG A 38 -0.83 -6.53 -0.33
N ARG A 39 -0.28 -5.96 0.74
CA ARG A 39 -0.65 -6.31 2.12
C ARG A 39 -2.12 -5.97 2.41
N GLU A 40 -2.58 -4.80 1.98
CA GLU A 40 -4.00 -4.42 2.12
C GLU A 40 -4.91 -5.37 1.35
N GLN A 41 -4.53 -5.78 0.14
CA GLN A 41 -5.26 -6.77 -0.65
C GLN A 41 -5.30 -8.14 0.04
N GLU A 42 -4.19 -8.60 0.61
CA GLU A 42 -4.11 -9.86 1.36
C GLU A 42 -4.98 -9.80 2.63
N GLN A 43 -4.97 -8.68 3.36
CA GLN A 43 -5.84 -8.45 4.51
C GLN A 43 -7.32 -8.42 4.12
N TYR A 44 -7.67 -7.74 3.03
CA TYR A 44 -9.03 -7.69 2.51
C TYR A 44 -9.53 -9.07 2.09
N ALA A 45 -8.68 -9.85 1.40
CA ALA A 45 -8.99 -11.23 1.02
C ALA A 45 -9.21 -12.13 2.25
N ALA A 46 -8.37 -11.99 3.29
CA ALA A 46 -8.52 -12.72 4.55
C ALA A 46 -9.81 -12.33 5.29
N LEU A 47 -10.18 -11.04 5.27
CA LEU A 47 -11.42 -10.55 5.85
C LEU A 47 -12.64 -11.14 5.13
N ILE A 48 -12.65 -11.09 3.79
CA ILE A 48 -13.72 -11.71 2.99
C ILE A 48 -13.82 -13.21 3.28
N ALA A 49 -12.69 -13.92 3.34
CA ALA A 49 -12.69 -15.34 3.64
C ALA A 49 -13.28 -15.63 5.02
N THR A 50 -12.95 -14.81 6.02
CA THR A 50 -13.48 -14.93 7.39
C THR A 50 -14.98 -14.67 7.42
N ILE A 51 -15.44 -13.62 6.72
CA ILE A 51 -16.87 -13.31 6.58
C ILE A 51 -17.61 -14.46 5.89
N GLY A 52 -17.03 -15.06 4.85
CA GLY A 52 -17.61 -16.19 4.13
C GLY A 52 -17.75 -17.48 4.94
N LEU A 53 -17.03 -17.61 6.06
CA LEU A 53 -17.17 -18.74 6.99
C LEU A 53 -18.32 -18.54 8.00
N LEU A 54 -18.85 -17.32 8.13
CA LEU A 54 -19.96 -17.06 9.04
C LEU A 54 -21.26 -17.65 8.48
N PRO A 55 -22.15 -18.15 9.34
CA PRO A 55 -23.42 -18.68 8.88
C PRO A 55 -24.24 -17.59 8.16
N PRO A 56 -24.95 -17.92 7.08
CA PRO A 56 -25.80 -16.96 6.38
C PRO A 56 -26.85 -16.35 7.31
N GLY A 57 -27.12 -15.06 7.15
CA GLY A 57 -28.01 -14.31 8.06
C GLY A 57 -27.37 -13.91 9.40
N SER A 58 -26.08 -14.16 9.62
CA SER A 58 -25.37 -13.66 10.81
C SER A 58 -25.31 -12.13 10.82
N GLU A 59 -25.40 -11.56 12.01
CA GLU A 59 -25.28 -10.12 12.23
C GLU A 59 -23.94 -9.83 12.92
N ILE A 60 -23.11 -9.00 12.28
CA ILE A 60 -21.84 -8.53 12.84
C ILE A 60 -22.09 -7.13 13.36
N THR A 61 -22.01 -6.92 14.67
CA THR A 61 -22.09 -5.58 15.26
C THR A 61 -20.71 -5.15 15.72
N GLU A 62 -20.21 -4.07 15.14
CA GLU A 62 -18.93 -3.47 15.50
C GLU A 62 -19.15 -2.05 16.04
N GLN A 63 -18.47 -1.73 17.14
CA GLN A 63 -18.54 -0.41 17.76
C GLN A 63 -17.33 0.40 17.30
N HIS A 64 -17.59 1.42 16.50
CA HIS A 64 -16.58 2.37 16.03
C HIS A 64 -16.01 3.15 17.23
N PRO A 65 -14.73 3.52 17.22
CA PRO A 65 -14.11 4.33 18.28
C PRO A 65 -14.84 5.65 18.58
N ASP A 66 -15.64 6.16 17.63
CA ASP A 66 -16.46 7.37 17.80
C ASP A 66 -17.80 7.11 18.52
N GLY A 67 -18.01 5.90 19.06
CA GLY A 67 -19.23 5.48 19.76
C GLY A 67 -20.38 5.06 18.84
N ARG A 68 -20.18 5.05 17.52
CA ARG A 68 -21.19 4.58 16.55
C ARG A 68 -21.20 3.05 16.51
N CYS A 69 -22.37 2.44 16.54
CA CYS A 69 -22.51 1.00 16.29
C CYS A 69 -22.90 0.77 14.83
N VAL A 70 -22.13 -0.07 14.14
CA VAL A 70 -22.43 -0.52 12.78
C VAL A 70 -22.80 -1.99 12.85
N THR A 71 -24.02 -2.32 12.45
CA THR A 71 -24.47 -3.71 12.32
C THR A 71 -24.53 -4.07 10.85
N VAL A 72 -23.71 -5.02 10.43
CA VAL A 72 -23.72 -5.60 9.09
C VAL A 72 -24.47 -6.92 9.15
N LYS A 73 -25.59 -7.01 8.44
CA LYS A 73 -26.30 -8.27 8.24
C LYS A 73 -25.70 -8.97 7.04
N LEU A 74 -25.22 -10.19 7.22
CA LEU A 74 -24.79 -11.00 6.10
C LEU A 74 -26.01 -11.44 5.30
N PRO A 75 -25.92 -11.41 3.95
CA PRO A 75 -27.02 -11.85 3.13
C PRO A 75 -27.38 -13.30 3.49
N LEU A 76 -28.69 -13.56 3.61
CA LEU A 76 -29.18 -14.92 3.60
C LEU A 76 -28.71 -15.54 2.28
N SER A 77 -28.12 -16.72 2.36
CA SER A 77 -27.50 -17.42 1.21
C SER A 77 -28.53 -17.69 0.11
N GLU A 78 -28.82 -16.69 -0.71
CA GLU A 78 -28.98 -16.89 -2.14
C GLU A 78 -27.58 -16.84 -2.72
N ALA A 79 -26.93 -18.00 -2.72
CA ALA A 79 -25.76 -18.21 -3.53
C ALA A 79 -26.11 -17.72 -4.95
N VAL A 80 -25.30 -16.79 -5.44
CA VAL A 80 -25.35 -16.27 -6.81
C VAL A 80 -25.48 -17.47 -7.75
N SER A 81 -26.68 -17.63 -8.33
CA SER A 81 -26.96 -18.60 -9.39
C SER A 81 -26.33 -18.18 -10.71
#